data_AF-A0A835Z941-F1
#
_entry.id   AF-A0A835Z941-F1
#
_cell.length_a   1.000
_cell.length_b   1.000
_cell.length_c   1.000
_cell.angle_alpha   90.00
_cell.angle_beta   90.00
_cell.angle_gamma   90.00
#
_symmetry.space_group_name_H-M   'P 1'
#
loop_
_entity.id
_entity.type
_entity.pdbx_description
1 polymer ?
#
loop_
_entity_poly.entity_id
_entity_poly.type
_entity_poly.pdbx_seq_one_letter_code
_entity_poly.pdbx_strand_id
1 'polypeptide(L)'
;MSDFQATIERINDQDDYTFENSALCALEFNVRAGWSVAKVKYAATHTDRVDIATVEANVHEALIKPTNCKPASPIFKKEEDGVTLTRCNTCCEWRAQQDFSDCERSTCKRCVSDRQKMYGATWRGAFKRLVTNATHTCKRPTREARGLVCEITFEDAVNMYREQRGVCFYSGIPLTAEGDWKVSLERRDVHVGYTGRNCCLVAAEFQGIDHTVDSKYGGTGSGAWSRSKYEYFRDNYDPANVPVCCPLALVSTPTATDTIENTE
;
A
#
# COMPACT_ATOMS: atom_id res chain seq x y z
N MET A 1 21.40 -20.35 -0.59
CA MET A 1 20.53 -20.44 -1.78
C MET A 1 19.39 -19.47 -1.56
N SER A 2 19.02 -18.70 -2.57
CA SER A 2 18.07 -17.61 -2.40
C SER A 2 16.64 -18.16 -2.34
N ASP A 3 15.93 -17.94 -1.22
CA ASP A 3 14.55 -18.38 -0.96
C ASP A 3 13.48 -17.64 -1.80
N PHE A 4 13.85 -17.12 -2.97
CA PHE A 4 12.86 -16.51 -3.87
C PHE A 4 11.93 -17.59 -4.40
N GLN A 5 10.63 -17.30 -4.34
CA GLN A 5 9.60 -18.17 -4.89
C GLN A 5 9.14 -17.60 -6.22
N ALA A 6 8.78 -18.44 -7.17
CA ALA A 6 8.17 -17.99 -8.42
C ALA A 6 6.65 -17.91 -8.27
N THR A 7 6.03 -16.92 -8.89
CA THR A 7 4.57 -16.80 -9.04
C THR A 7 4.24 -16.28 -10.43
N ILE A 8 2.98 -16.42 -10.83
CA ILE A 8 2.45 -15.81 -12.05
C ILE A 8 1.89 -14.44 -11.67
N GLU A 9 2.19 -13.41 -12.47
CA GLU A 9 1.62 -12.07 -12.33
C GLU A 9 1.29 -11.48 -13.70
N ARG A 10 0.37 -10.52 -13.74
CA ARG A 10 0.02 -9.80 -14.95
C ARG A 10 1.05 -8.74 -15.32
N ILE A 11 1.21 -8.54 -16.63
CA ILE A 11 2.02 -7.46 -17.21
C ILE A 11 1.22 -6.14 -17.13
N ASN A 12 -0.06 -6.17 -17.48
CA ASN A 12 -1.03 -5.09 -17.31
C ASN A 12 -2.07 -5.49 -16.25
N ASP A 13 -2.18 -4.69 -15.19
CA ASP A 13 -3.06 -4.95 -14.05
C ASP A 13 -4.55 -4.72 -14.34
N GLN A 14 -4.88 -4.07 -15.47
CA GLN A 14 -6.25 -3.85 -15.94
C GLN A 14 -6.82 -5.01 -16.77
N ASP A 15 -5.97 -5.91 -17.23
CA ASP A 15 -6.36 -7.02 -18.11
C ASP A 15 -6.43 -8.35 -17.33
N ASP A 16 -7.09 -9.35 -17.90
CA ASP A 16 -7.18 -10.69 -17.31
C ASP A 16 -5.85 -11.47 -17.42
N TYR A 17 -5.77 -12.60 -16.72
CA TYR A 17 -4.66 -13.55 -16.88
C TYR A 17 -4.78 -14.28 -18.22
N THR A 18 -4.08 -13.79 -19.22
CA THR A 18 -3.88 -14.48 -20.51
C THR A 18 -2.41 -14.87 -20.68
N PHE A 19 -2.11 -15.72 -21.65
CA PHE A 19 -0.71 -16.09 -21.94
C PHE A 19 0.12 -14.87 -22.35
N GLU A 20 -0.48 -13.92 -23.06
CA GLU A 20 0.14 -12.69 -23.54
C GLU A 20 0.29 -11.63 -22.44
N ASN A 21 -0.56 -11.68 -21.41
CA ASN A 21 -0.57 -10.73 -20.30
C ASN A 21 -0.01 -11.32 -18.99
N SER A 22 0.53 -12.53 -18.98
CA SER A 22 1.07 -13.16 -17.77
C SER A 22 2.57 -13.45 -17.88
N ALA A 23 3.30 -13.23 -16.80
CA ALA A 23 4.71 -13.57 -16.70
C ALA A 23 5.02 -14.25 -15.37
N LEU A 24 6.08 -15.06 -15.35
CA LEU A 24 6.67 -15.52 -14.08
C LEU A 24 7.46 -14.37 -13.45
N CYS A 25 7.16 -14.07 -12.20
CA CYS A 25 7.90 -13.11 -11.39
C CYS A 25 8.28 -13.74 -10.05
N ALA A 26 9.21 -13.11 -9.32
CA ALA A 26 9.44 -13.52 -7.94
C ALA A 26 8.26 -13.08 -7.07
N LEU A 27 7.79 -13.98 -6.21
CA LEU A 27 6.65 -13.79 -5.32
C LEU A 27 6.82 -12.54 -4.45
N GLU A 28 8.05 -12.24 -4.06
CA GLU A 28 8.43 -11.04 -3.32
C GLU A 28 8.04 -9.72 -4.01
N PHE A 29 7.96 -9.72 -5.35
CA PHE A 29 7.52 -8.58 -6.15
C PHE A 29 6.02 -8.61 -6.46
N ASN A 30 5.36 -9.74 -6.22
CA ASN A 30 3.91 -9.86 -6.31
C ASN A 30 3.30 -9.37 -4.98
N VAL A 31 3.21 -8.05 -4.83
CA VAL A 31 2.57 -7.38 -3.70
C VAL A 31 1.57 -6.34 -4.19
N ARG A 32 0.57 -6.01 -3.36
CA ARG A 32 -0.48 -5.05 -3.71
C ARG A 32 0.03 -3.67 -4.09
N ALA A 33 1.19 -3.25 -3.56
CA ALA A 33 1.78 -1.95 -3.87
C ALA A 33 2.35 -1.86 -5.31
N GLY A 34 2.53 -3.01 -5.97
CA GLY A 34 3.07 -3.12 -7.32
C GLY A 34 4.55 -2.76 -7.41
N TRP A 35 5.30 -3.53 -8.20
CA TRP A 35 6.68 -3.24 -8.55
C TRP A 35 6.78 -2.87 -10.03
N SER A 36 7.39 -1.72 -10.32
CA SER A 36 7.76 -1.32 -11.67
C SER A 36 9.27 -1.43 -11.86
N VAL A 37 9.74 -1.50 -13.12
CA VAL A 37 11.18 -1.45 -13.42
C VAL A 37 11.83 -0.20 -12.82
N ALA A 38 11.11 0.93 -12.80
CA ALA A 38 11.58 2.15 -12.16
C ALA A 38 11.76 2.00 -10.64
N LYS A 39 10.81 1.33 -9.94
CA LYS A 39 10.93 1.03 -8.51
C LYS A 39 12.09 0.09 -8.20
N VAL A 40 12.28 -0.95 -9.02
CA VAL A 40 13.40 -1.88 -8.90
C VAL A 40 14.74 -1.14 -9.04
N LYS A 41 14.88 -0.32 -10.08
CA LYS A 41 16.06 0.55 -10.29
C LYS A 41 16.30 1.47 -9.10
N TYR A 42 15.24 2.14 -8.65
CA TYR A 42 15.30 3.04 -7.51
C TYR A 42 15.75 2.30 -6.25
N ALA A 43 15.12 1.19 -5.91
CA ALA A 43 15.49 0.39 -4.74
C ALA A 43 16.95 -0.08 -4.80
N ALA A 44 17.43 -0.53 -5.95
CA ALA A 44 18.81 -0.99 -6.08
C ALA A 44 19.86 0.12 -5.92
N THR A 45 19.49 1.38 -6.20
CA THR A 45 20.44 2.50 -6.28
C THR A 45 20.29 3.53 -5.16
N HIS A 46 19.11 3.66 -4.55
CA HIS A 46 18.78 4.70 -3.59
C HIS A 46 18.59 4.11 -2.19
N THR A 47 19.69 4.03 -1.44
CA THR A 47 19.68 3.79 0.00
C THR A 47 20.14 5.07 0.71
N ASP A 48 19.41 6.15 0.47
CA ASP A 48 19.81 7.47 0.96
C ASP A 48 19.39 7.67 2.41
N ARG A 49 20.23 8.40 3.14
CA ARG A 49 19.86 8.90 4.46
C ARG A 49 18.87 10.04 4.28
N VAL A 50 17.72 9.93 4.93
CA VAL A 50 16.83 11.06 5.11
C VAL A 50 17.49 12.03 6.09
N ASP A 51 17.41 13.32 5.77
CA ASP A 51 17.84 14.37 6.68
C ASP A 51 17.07 14.28 8.02
N ILE A 52 17.80 14.33 9.14
CA ILE A 52 17.22 14.19 10.47
C ILE A 52 16.24 15.32 10.77
N ALA A 53 16.48 16.54 10.26
CA ALA A 53 15.53 17.63 10.47
C ALA A 53 14.20 17.36 9.76
N THR A 54 14.23 16.78 8.55
CA THR A 54 13.03 16.29 7.85
C THR A 54 12.30 15.21 8.66
N VAL A 55 13.03 14.25 9.24
CA VAL A 55 12.42 13.20 10.10
C VAL A 55 11.72 13.82 11.31
N GLU A 56 12.38 14.74 12.01
CA GLU A 56 11.79 15.38 13.19
C GLU A 56 10.60 16.29 12.84
N ALA A 57 10.62 16.96 11.68
CA ALA A 57 9.47 17.71 11.19
C ALA A 57 8.25 16.80 10.95
N ASN A 58 8.46 15.64 10.32
CA ASN A 58 7.41 14.64 10.09
C ASN A 58 6.87 14.06 11.41
N VAL A 59 7.75 13.80 12.38
CA VAL A 59 7.35 13.35 13.72
C VAL A 59 6.53 14.43 14.43
N HIS A 60 6.97 15.69 14.36
CA HIS A 60 6.24 16.81 14.94
C HIS A 60 4.84 16.94 14.31
N GLU A 61 4.73 16.88 12.98
CA GLU A 61 3.45 16.85 12.26
C GLU A 61 2.55 15.72 12.77
N ALA A 62 3.09 14.51 12.93
CA ALA A 62 2.34 13.36 13.39
C ALA A 62 1.73 13.55 14.79
N LEU A 63 2.49 14.19 15.68
CA LEU A 63 2.11 14.40 17.08
C LEU A 63 1.07 15.52 17.25
N ILE A 64 0.98 16.47 16.32
CA ILE A 64 -0.05 17.51 16.35
C ILE A 64 -1.44 16.87 16.25
N LYS A 65 -2.21 16.96 17.34
CA LYS A 65 -3.61 16.54 17.34
C LYS A 65 -4.41 17.59 16.57
N PRO A 66 -5.16 17.23 15.51
CA PRO A 66 -6.06 18.18 14.89
C PRO A 66 -7.09 18.64 15.94
N THR A 67 -7.09 19.94 16.22
CA THR A 67 -7.98 20.61 17.16
C THR A 67 -9.36 20.77 16.53
N ASN A 68 -10.08 19.68 16.30
CA ASN A 68 -11.38 19.76 15.62
C ASN A 68 -12.47 18.99 16.35
N CYS A 69 -12.91 19.54 17.48
CA CYS A 69 -14.33 19.48 17.83
C CYS A 69 -14.98 20.75 17.28
N LYS A 70 -15.23 20.81 15.96
CA LYS A 70 -16.11 21.85 15.44
C LYS A 70 -17.51 21.58 16.02
N PRO A 71 -18.23 22.62 16.49
CA PRO A 71 -19.61 22.44 16.92
C PRO A 71 -20.43 21.83 15.77
N ALA A 72 -21.46 21.06 16.13
CA ALA A 72 -22.37 20.49 15.16
C ALA A 72 -22.93 21.62 14.29
N SER A 73 -22.57 21.62 13.00
CA SER A 73 -23.07 22.60 12.06
C SER A 73 -24.51 22.25 11.68
N PRO A 74 -25.41 23.24 11.53
CA PRO A 74 -26.80 22.98 11.16
C PRO A 74 -26.88 22.21 9.84
N ILE A 75 -27.94 21.41 9.70
CA ILE A 75 -28.24 20.64 8.50
C ILE A 75 -29.30 21.42 7.72
N PHE A 76 -28.99 21.77 6.47
CA PHE A 76 -29.94 22.45 5.59
C PHE A 76 -30.55 21.45 4.61
N LYS A 77 -31.90 21.40 4.56
CA LYS A 77 -32.68 20.54 3.69
C LYS A 77 -33.64 21.37 2.84
N LYS A 78 -33.92 20.94 1.61
CA LYS A 78 -34.97 21.47 0.74
C LYS A 78 -35.62 20.33 -0.05
N GLU A 79 -36.85 20.53 -0.51
CA GLU A 79 -37.53 19.61 -1.41
C GLU A 79 -37.53 20.18 -2.83
N GLU A 80 -37.19 19.34 -3.80
CA GLU A 80 -37.16 19.70 -5.23
C GLU A 80 -37.61 18.45 -6.02
N ASP A 81 -38.67 18.59 -6.82
CA ASP A 81 -39.26 17.50 -7.62
C ASP A 81 -39.58 16.21 -6.83
N GLY A 82 -40.05 16.36 -5.59
CA GLY A 82 -40.36 15.22 -4.71
C GLY A 82 -39.13 14.53 -4.11
N VAL A 83 -37.93 15.06 -4.32
CA VAL A 83 -36.68 14.57 -3.74
C VAL A 83 -36.21 15.51 -2.63
N THR A 84 -35.93 14.94 -1.44
CA THR A 84 -35.28 15.70 -0.37
C THR A 84 -33.79 15.86 -0.67
N LEU A 85 -33.35 17.10 -0.85
CA LEU A 85 -31.96 17.48 -1.03
C LEU A 85 -31.39 18.02 0.28
N THR A 86 -30.18 17.57 0.63
CA THR A 86 -29.41 18.08 1.77
C THR A 86 -28.20 18.84 1.26
N ARG A 87 -27.93 20.03 1.81
CA ARG A 87 -26.73 20.81 1.47
C ARG A 87 -25.52 20.25 2.22
N CYS A 88 -24.46 19.92 1.49
CA CYS A 88 -23.22 19.48 2.11
C CYS A 88 -22.45 20.66 2.72
N ASN A 89 -22.08 20.59 3.99
CA ASN A 89 -21.35 21.64 4.73
C ASN A 89 -19.86 21.78 4.32
N THR A 90 -19.33 20.85 3.52
CA THR A 90 -17.97 20.94 2.97
C THR A 90 -17.94 21.54 1.57
N CYS A 91 -18.59 20.91 0.58
CA CYS A 91 -18.62 21.44 -0.79
C CYS A 91 -19.76 22.43 -1.08
N CYS A 92 -20.66 22.71 -0.13
CA CYS A 92 -21.82 23.60 -0.29
C CYS A 92 -22.85 23.18 -1.36
N GLU A 93 -22.69 22.02 -2.01
CA GLU A 93 -23.62 21.49 -3.03
C GLU A 93 -24.85 20.83 -2.39
N TRP A 94 -26.00 20.97 -3.05
CA TRP A 94 -27.23 20.23 -2.73
C TRP A 94 -27.18 18.84 -3.34
N ARG A 95 -27.39 17.81 -2.52
CA ARG A 95 -27.28 16.41 -2.96
C ARG A 95 -28.43 15.58 -2.40
N ALA A 96 -28.80 14.53 -3.14
CA ALA A 96 -29.81 13.57 -2.69
C ALA A 96 -29.35 12.84 -1.43
N GLN A 97 -30.31 12.34 -0.64
CA GLN A 97 -30.03 11.66 0.62
C GLN A 97 -29.07 10.46 0.49
N GLN A 98 -29.08 9.78 -0.65
CA GLN A 98 -28.19 8.65 -0.95
C GLN A 98 -26.70 9.03 -1.03
N ASP A 99 -26.38 10.31 -1.26
CA ASP A 99 -25.01 10.82 -1.30
C ASP A 99 -24.43 11.06 0.10
N PHE A 100 -25.18 10.78 1.17
CA PHE A 100 -24.74 10.87 2.56
C PHE A 100 -24.73 9.47 3.16
N SER A 101 -23.78 9.18 4.07
CA SER A 101 -23.69 7.83 4.64
C SER A 101 -24.88 7.51 5.55
N ASP A 102 -25.41 8.55 6.24
CA ASP A 102 -26.48 8.45 7.23
C ASP A 102 -27.34 9.73 7.13
N CYS A 103 -28.61 9.69 7.55
CA CYS A 103 -29.57 10.81 7.44
C CYS A 103 -29.27 12.04 8.31
N GLU A 104 -28.29 11.92 9.21
CA GLU A 104 -27.92 12.95 10.19
C GLU A 104 -26.59 13.65 9.86
N ARG A 105 -25.91 13.25 8.78
CA ARG A 105 -24.63 13.86 8.42
C ARG A 105 -24.83 15.01 7.46
N SER A 106 -24.19 16.13 7.75
CA SER A 106 -24.15 17.30 6.86
C SER A 106 -23.01 17.25 5.84
N THR A 107 -22.21 16.18 5.78
CA THR A 107 -21.10 16.06 4.81
C THR A 107 -21.35 14.89 3.86
N CYS A 108 -21.30 15.13 2.55
CA CYS A 108 -21.52 14.09 1.56
C CYS A 108 -20.39 13.04 1.53
N LYS A 109 -20.69 11.83 1.04
CA LYS A 109 -19.78 10.69 0.91
C LYS A 109 -18.48 11.06 0.17
N ARG A 110 -18.56 11.87 -0.89
CA ARG A 110 -17.39 12.39 -1.62
C ARG A 110 -16.46 13.18 -0.71
N CYS A 111 -16.98 14.22 -0.06
CA CYS A 111 -16.20 15.06 0.85
C CYS A 111 -15.64 14.28 2.05
N VAL A 112 -16.39 13.28 2.56
CA VAL A 112 -15.89 12.38 3.61
C VAL A 112 -14.71 11.54 3.07
N SER A 113 -14.84 10.97 1.88
CA SER A 113 -13.77 10.20 1.23
C SER A 113 -12.53 11.03 0.98
N ASP A 114 -12.69 12.24 0.39
CA ASP A 114 -11.57 13.14 0.12
C ASP A 114 -10.86 13.55 1.41
N ARG A 115 -11.62 13.86 2.47
CA ARG A 115 -11.06 14.14 3.79
C ARG A 115 -10.30 12.95 4.36
N GLN A 116 -10.80 11.74 4.20
CA GLN A 116 -10.11 10.52 4.64
C GLN A 116 -8.83 10.27 3.85
N LYS A 117 -8.82 10.53 2.53
CA LYS A 117 -7.63 10.46 1.69
C LYS A 117 -6.58 11.48 2.14
N MET A 118 -6.95 12.76 2.24
CA MET A 118 -6.08 13.83 2.71
C MET A 118 -5.53 13.53 4.12
N TYR A 119 -6.38 13.11 5.05
CA TYR A 119 -5.91 12.72 6.38
C TYR A 119 -4.95 11.53 6.31
N GLY A 120 -5.27 10.54 5.49
CA GLY A 120 -4.44 9.37 5.25
C GLY A 120 -3.09 9.65 4.59
N ALA A 121 -2.92 10.82 3.98
CA ALA A 121 -1.68 11.33 3.42
C ALA A 121 -0.81 12.10 4.42
N THR A 122 -1.36 12.49 5.57
CA THR A 122 -0.57 13.05 6.69
C THR A 122 0.17 11.93 7.42
N TRP A 123 1.30 12.25 8.05
CA TRP A 123 2.05 11.27 8.87
C TRP A 123 1.21 10.75 10.03
N ARG A 124 0.42 11.62 10.66
CA ARG A 124 -0.50 11.23 11.73
C ARG A 124 -1.51 10.20 11.26
N GLY A 125 -2.18 10.47 10.13
CA GLY A 125 -3.19 9.56 9.59
C GLY A 125 -2.59 8.25 9.09
N ALA A 126 -1.38 8.31 8.52
CA ALA A 126 -0.63 7.11 8.14
C ALA A 126 -0.36 6.21 9.35
N PHE A 127 0.28 6.72 10.41
CA PHE A 127 0.59 5.90 11.60
C PHE A 127 -0.65 5.39 12.32
N LYS A 128 -1.70 6.21 12.46
CA LYS A 128 -2.97 5.74 13.04
C LYS A 128 -3.57 4.59 12.24
N ARG A 129 -3.55 4.70 10.92
CA ARG A 129 -4.05 3.64 10.03
C ARG A 129 -3.26 2.34 10.21
N LEU A 130 -1.95 2.40 10.42
CA LEU A 130 -1.13 1.20 10.71
C LEU A 130 -1.60 0.50 11.99
N VAL A 131 -1.72 1.25 13.09
CA VAL A 131 -2.14 0.70 14.40
C VAL A 131 -3.58 0.16 14.35
N THR A 132 -4.48 0.89 13.70
CA THR A 132 -5.86 0.44 13.49
C THR A 132 -5.91 -0.86 12.68
N ASN A 133 -5.15 -0.95 11.57
CA ASN A 133 -5.09 -2.15 10.75
C ASN A 133 -4.49 -3.35 11.52
N ALA A 134 -3.43 -3.14 12.29
CA ALA A 134 -2.83 -4.17 13.15
C ALA A 134 -3.86 -4.71 14.16
N THR A 135 -4.58 -3.80 14.81
CA THR A 135 -5.64 -4.13 15.77
C THR A 135 -6.76 -4.94 15.13
N HIS A 136 -7.28 -4.50 13.98
CA HIS A 136 -8.31 -5.25 13.25
C HIS A 136 -7.82 -6.63 12.81
N THR A 137 -6.55 -6.73 12.43
CA THR A 137 -5.96 -8.01 11.99
C THR A 137 -5.86 -9.00 13.14
N CYS A 138 -5.45 -8.57 14.33
CA CYS A 138 -5.38 -9.44 15.52
C CYS A 138 -6.75 -9.87 16.05
N LYS A 139 -7.80 -9.07 15.86
CA LYS A 139 -9.18 -9.42 16.22
C LYS A 139 -9.84 -10.45 15.29
N ARG A 140 -9.14 -10.94 14.26
CA ARG A 140 -9.68 -12.02 13.42
C ARG A 140 -9.66 -13.34 14.20
N PRO A 141 -10.74 -14.16 14.15
CA PRO A 141 -10.85 -15.38 14.95
C PRO A 141 -9.67 -16.34 14.82
N THR A 142 -9.10 -16.45 13.60
CA THR A 142 -7.94 -17.31 13.32
C THR A 142 -6.67 -16.88 14.03
N ARG A 143 -6.52 -15.60 14.39
CA ARG A 143 -5.36 -15.07 15.12
C ARG A 143 -5.59 -15.03 16.62
N GLU A 144 -6.82 -14.76 17.05
CA GLU A 144 -7.22 -14.85 18.46
C GLU A 144 -7.04 -16.29 18.98
N ALA A 145 -7.45 -17.29 18.19
CA ALA A 145 -7.23 -18.70 18.51
C ALA A 145 -5.74 -19.07 18.65
N ARG A 146 -4.83 -18.25 18.12
CA ARG A 146 -3.37 -18.42 18.21
C ARG A 146 -2.72 -17.64 19.36
N GLY A 147 -3.49 -16.87 20.13
CA GLY A 147 -2.96 -16.08 21.24
C GLY A 147 -2.07 -14.89 20.83
N LEU A 148 -2.20 -14.40 19.58
CA LEU A 148 -1.39 -13.28 19.10
C LEU A 148 -1.89 -11.94 19.68
N VAL A 149 -1.15 -11.38 20.64
CA VAL A 149 -1.49 -10.10 21.29
C VAL A 149 -1.21 -8.90 20.38
N CYS A 150 -2.05 -7.86 20.44
CA CYS A 150 -1.82 -6.58 19.76
C CYS A 150 -1.70 -5.47 20.79
N GLU A 151 -0.47 -5.03 21.06
CA GLU A 151 -0.14 -3.99 22.05
C GLU A 151 0.46 -2.73 21.40
N ILE A 152 0.67 -2.75 20.09
CA ILE A 152 1.25 -1.61 19.38
C ILE A 152 0.38 -0.35 19.52
N THR A 153 1.01 0.76 19.87
CA THR A 153 0.39 2.07 20.05
C THR A 153 0.73 3.02 18.91
N PHE A 154 0.06 4.18 18.88
CA PHE A 154 0.40 5.25 17.94
C PHE A 154 1.81 5.79 18.21
N GLU A 155 2.17 5.93 19.48
CA GLU A 155 3.47 6.39 19.95
C GLU A 155 4.59 5.41 19.54
N ASP A 156 4.34 4.10 19.59
CA ASP A 156 5.28 3.09 19.09
C ASP A 156 5.57 3.27 17.58
N ALA A 157 4.52 3.50 16.77
CA ALA A 157 4.67 3.75 15.33
C ALA A 157 5.51 5.01 15.04
N VAL A 158 5.27 6.09 15.80
CA VAL A 158 6.06 7.33 15.69
C VAL A 158 7.51 7.11 16.11
N ASN A 159 7.74 6.41 17.23
CA ASN A 159 9.08 6.12 17.74
C ASN A 159 9.86 5.23 16.77
N MET A 160 9.23 4.19 16.20
CA MET A 160 9.86 3.37 15.16
C MET A 160 10.30 4.22 13.96
N TYR A 161 9.46 5.14 13.49
CA TYR A 161 9.83 6.03 12.37
C TYR A 161 11.05 6.89 12.70
N ARG A 162 11.09 7.46 13.92
CA ARG A 162 12.22 8.24 14.41
C ARG A 162 13.49 7.40 14.54
N GLU A 163 13.42 6.24 15.19
CA GLU A 163 14.54 5.33 15.40
C GLU A 163 15.11 4.80 14.09
N GLN A 164 14.24 4.52 13.12
CA GLN A 164 14.61 4.16 11.76
C GLN A 164 15.06 5.35 10.92
N ARG A 165 15.08 6.58 11.45
CA ARG A 165 15.46 7.80 10.71
C ARG A 165 14.68 7.96 9.41
N GLY A 166 13.40 7.62 9.44
CA GLY A 166 12.48 7.76 8.31
C GLY A 166 12.71 6.83 7.12
N VAL A 167 13.50 5.76 7.27
CA VAL A 167 13.73 4.78 6.17
C VAL A 167 13.14 3.41 6.46
N CYS A 168 12.91 2.65 5.40
CA CYS A 168 12.48 1.26 5.43
C CYS A 168 13.50 0.40 6.17
N PHE A 169 13.04 -0.43 7.10
CA PHE A 169 13.90 -1.26 7.95
C PHE A 169 14.79 -2.25 7.16
N TYR A 170 14.27 -2.80 6.06
CA TYR A 170 15.00 -3.75 5.22
C TYR A 170 15.84 -3.04 4.16
N SER A 171 15.24 -2.10 3.41
CA SER A 171 15.86 -1.56 2.20
C SER A 171 16.67 -0.28 2.40
N GLY A 172 16.43 0.46 3.49
CA GLY A 172 17.01 1.80 3.68
C GLY A 172 16.39 2.89 2.79
N ILE A 173 15.33 2.57 2.05
CA ILE A 173 14.61 3.54 1.20
C ILE A 173 13.80 4.51 2.07
N PRO A 174 13.82 5.83 1.80
CA PRO A 174 12.96 6.81 2.47
C PRO A 174 11.48 6.43 2.40
N LEU A 175 10.81 6.44 3.55
CA LEU A 175 9.38 6.14 3.64
C LEU A 175 8.54 7.39 3.39
N THR A 176 7.36 7.19 2.82
CA THR A 176 6.38 8.25 2.57
C THR A 176 5.05 7.96 3.28
N ALA A 177 4.25 8.98 3.57
CA ALA A 177 2.89 8.78 4.10
C ALA A 177 1.88 8.37 3.00
N GLU A 178 2.16 8.74 1.75
CA GLU A 178 1.38 8.49 0.55
C GLU A 178 2.29 8.39 -0.69
N GLY A 179 1.84 7.66 -1.72
CA GLY A 179 2.57 7.44 -2.96
C GLY A 179 3.42 6.17 -2.92
N ASP A 180 4.53 6.18 -3.65
CA ASP A 180 5.51 5.11 -3.66
C ASP A 180 6.31 5.08 -2.35
N TRP A 181 6.76 3.90 -1.94
CA TRP A 181 7.49 3.67 -0.69
C TRP A 181 6.67 4.05 0.56
N LYS A 182 5.35 3.91 0.43
CA LYS A 182 4.41 4.22 1.50
C LYS A 182 4.71 3.38 2.74
N VAL A 183 4.75 4.03 3.89
CA VAL A 183 4.97 3.37 5.17
C VAL A 183 3.92 2.29 5.43
N SER A 184 4.40 1.11 5.77
CA SER A 184 3.63 -0.03 6.26
C SER A 184 4.27 -0.62 7.51
N LEU A 185 3.49 -1.44 8.22
CA LEU A 185 3.90 -2.09 9.46
C LEU A 185 4.15 -3.57 9.18
N GLU A 186 5.35 -4.05 9.54
CA GLU A 186 5.76 -5.45 9.36
C GLU A 186 6.18 -6.06 10.68
N ARG A 187 5.93 -7.37 10.86
CA ARG A 187 6.36 -8.11 12.04
C ARG A 187 7.72 -8.75 11.76
N ARG A 188 8.67 -8.56 12.68
CA ARG A 188 10.00 -9.18 12.62
C ARG A 188 9.90 -10.69 12.82
N ASP A 189 9.08 -11.11 13.77
CA ASP A 189 8.69 -12.50 14.00
C ASP A 189 7.18 -12.67 13.78
N VAL A 190 6.83 -13.56 12.85
CA VAL A 190 5.44 -13.85 12.47
C VAL A 190 4.67 -14.66 13.54
N HIS A 191 5.38 -15.30 14.47
CA HIS A 191 4.80 -16.05 15.58
C HIS A 191 4.49 -15.15 16.78
N VAL A 192 5.02 -13.93 16.81
CA VAL A 192 4.71 -12.92 17.81
C VAL A 192 3.69 -11.94 17.24
N GLY A 193 2.82 -11.42 18.11
CA GLY A 193 1.82 -10.42 17.74
C GLY A 193 2.40 -9.04 17.40
N TYR A 194 1.54 -8.04 17.27
CA TYR A 194 1.98 -6.65 17.01
C TYR A 194 2.35 -5.95 18.31
N THR A 195 3.64 -5.83 18.59
CA THR A 195 4.18 -5.08 19.73
C THR A 195 5.22 -4.08 19.24
N GLY A 196 5.50 -3.02 20.01
CA GLY A 196 6.55 -2.05 19.65
C GLY A 196 7.94 -2.66 19.44
N ARG A 197 8.24 -3.81 20.07
CA ARG A 197 9.52 -4.53 19.92
C ARG A 197 9.56 -5.50 18.74
N ASN A 198 8.42 -6.10 18.40
CA ASN A 198 8.31 -7.08 17.31
C ASN A 198 7.95 -6.44 15.96
N CYS A 199 7.64 -5.15 15.92
CA CYS A 199 7.30 -4.47 14.67
C CYS A 199 8.48 -3.68 14.10
N CYS A 200 8.39 -3.35 12.82
CA CYS A 200 9.20 -2.33 12.18
C CYS A 200 8.38 -1.66 11.06
N LEU A 201 8.85 -0.51 10.60
CA LEU A 201 8.30 0.18 9.45
C LEU A 201 9.03 -0.23 8.18
N VAL A 202 8.27 -0.61 7.17
CA VAL A 202 8.78 -0.98 5.84
C VAL A 202 8.05 -0.18 4.78
N ALA A 203 8.61 -0.10 3.58
CA ALA A 203 7.84 0.36 2.43
C ALA A 203 6.81 -0.73 2.06
N ALA A 204 5.60 -0.34 1.65
CA ALA A 204 4.50 -1.24 1.33
C ALA A 204 4.86 -2.25 0.23
N GLU A 205 5.81 -1.89 -0.64
CA GLU A 205 6.42 -2.75 -1.66
C GLU A 205 7.16 -3.96 -1.08
N PHE A 206 7.61 -3.89 0.17
CA PHE A 206 8.28 -5.00 0.87
C PHE A 206 7.38 -5.75 1.84
N GLN A 207 6.09 -5.38 1.94
CA GLN A 207 5.15 -6.07 2.81
C GLN A 207 4.75 -7.41 2.19
N GLY A 208 5.20 -8.51 2.79
CA GLY A 208 4.92 -9.85 2.29
C GLY A 208 3.44 -10.19 2.30
N ILE A 209 2.97 -10.91 1.27
CA ILE A 209 1.60 -11.45 1.21
C ILE A 209 1.43 -12.65 2.16
N ASP A 210 2.52 -13.21 2.71
CA ASP A 210 2.45 -14.46 3.47
C ASP A 210 1.53 -14.34 4.71
N HIS A 211 0.29 -14.78 4.51
CA HIS A 211 -0.75 -14.86 5.53
C HIS A 211 -0.69 -16.19 6.27
N THR A 212 0.17 -17.11 5.83
CA THR A 212 0.37 -18.40 6.48
C THR A 212 1.39 -18.23 7.60
N VAL A 213 1.09 -18.84 8.76
CA VAL A 213 2.00 -18.80 9.93
C VAL A 213 2.99 -19.95 9.87
N ASP A 214 2.62 -20.99 9.11
CA ASP A 214 3.47 -22.10 8.76
C ASP A 214 3.86 -21.92 7.30
N SER A 215 5.15 -22.00 7.00
CA SER A 215 5.57 -22.12 5.61
C SER A 215 4.83 -23.32 5.03
N LYS A 216 3.95 -23.07 4.04
CA LYS A 216 3.05 -24.08 3.47
C LYS A 216 3.81 -25.32 2.98
N TYR A 217 5.09 -25.13 2.71
CA TYR A 217 6.11 -26.13 2.49
C TYR A 217 7.06 -26.03 3.69
N GLY A 218 7.25 -27.11 4.46
CA GLY A 218 8.10 -27.15 5.67
C GLY A 218 9.59 -26.81 5.47
N GLY A 219 9.95 -26.12 4.38
CA GLY A 219 11.21 -25.41 4.20
C GLY A 219 11.15 -24.03 4.85
N THR A 220 12.30 -23.59 5.34
CA THR A 220 12.55 -22.37 6.14
C THR A 220 12.32 -21.04 5.41
N GLY A 221 11.79 -21.04 4.19
CA GLY A 221 11.60 -19.83 3.39
C GLY A 221 10.21 -19.23 3.60
N SER A 222 10.13 -18.07 4.25
CA SER A 222 8.93 -17.23 4.19
C SER A 222 8.93 -16.42 2.88
N GLY A 223 7.76 -16.16 2.32
CA GLY A 223 7.61 -15.23 1.19
C GLY A 223 7.85 -13.76 1.59
N ALA A 224 8.15 -13.51 2.86
CA ALA A 224 8.42 -12.18 3.37
C ALA A 224 9.82 -11.70 2.97
N TRP A 225 9.94 -10.37 2.83
CA TRP A 225 11.22 -9.72 2.66
C TRP A 225 12.03 -9.78 3.96
N SER A 226 13.33 -9.92 3.81
CA SER A 226 14.31 -9.78 4.89
C SER A 226 15.44 -8.87 4.43
N ARG A 227 16.25 -8.39 5.37
CA ARG A 227 17.44 -7.60 5.02
C ARG A 227 18.38 -8.38 4.09
N SER A 228 18.62 -9.66 4.37
CA SER A 228 19.50 -10.48 3.54
C SER A 228 18.94 -10.75 2.14
N LYS A 229 17.61 -10.91 1.99
CA LYS A 229 16.98 -11.02 0.66
C LYS A 229 17.14 -9.71 -0.14
N TYR A 230 16.96 -8.58 0.53
CA TYR A 230 17.14 -7.27 -0.10
C TYR A 230 18.60 -7.02 -0.50
N GLU A 231 19.55 -7.30 0.39
CA GLU A 231 20.98 -7.17 0.09
C GLU A 231 21.37 -8.08 -1.08
N TYR A 232 20.90 -9.33 -1.09
CA TYR A 232 21.10 -10.23 -2.23
C TYR A 232 20.52 -9.63 -3.52
N PHE A 233 19.27 -9.15 -3.49
CA PHE A 233 18.65 -8.49 -4.64
C PHE A 233 19.48 -7.30 -5.13
N ARG A 234 19.88 -6.41 -4.23
CA ARG A 234 20.66 -5.20 -4.55
C ARG A 234 22.03 -5.56 -5.12
N ASP A 235 22.75 -6.48 -4.49
CA ASP A 235 24.13 -6.81 -4.84
C ASP A 235 24.22 -7.62 -6.14
N ASN A 236 23.13 -8.28 -6.54
CA ASN A 236 23.02 -9.02 -7.81
C ASN A 236 22.17 -8.27 -8.86
N TYR A 237 21.75 -7.04 -8.58
CA TYR A 237 21.02 -6.23 -9.53
C TYR A 237 21.99 -5.65 -10.57
N ASP A 238 21.91 -6.17 -11.79
CA ASP A 238 22.64 -5.62 -12.93
C ASP A 238 21.67 -4.88 -13.88
N PRO A 239 21.68 -3.53 -13.91
CA PRO A 239 20.79 -2.76 -14.76
C PRO A 239 21.01 -3.01 -16.26
N ALA A 240 22.19 -3.50 -16.68
CA ALA A 240 22.48 -3.85 -18.07
C ALA A 240 21.90 -5.21 -18.47
N ASN A 241 21.69 -6.10 -17.50
CA ASN A 241 21.12 -7.43 -17.69
C ASN A 241 19.64 -7.52 -17.31
N VAL A 242 19.01 -6.42 -16.89
CA VAL A 242 17.54 -6.38 -16.86
C VAL A 242 17.09 -6.48 -18.30
N PRO A 243 16.46 -7.60 -18.73
CA PRO A 243 15.92 -7.69 -20.07
C PRO A 243 15.06 -6.45 -20.23
N VAL A 244 15.27 -5.69 -21.31
CA VAL A 244 14.29 -4.70 -21.72
C VAL A 244 13.08 -5.54 -22.07
N CYS A 245 12.27 -5.90 -21.07
CA CYS A 245 11.06 -6.68 -21.21
C CYS A 245 10.32 -5.99 -22.31
N CYS A 246 10.24 -6.68 -23.46
CA CYS A 246 10.01 -6.10 -24.78
C CYS A 246 9.20 -4.82 -24.65
N PRO A 247 9.68 -3.64 -25.14
CA PRO A 247 8.68 -2.71 -25.64
C PRO A 247 7.89 -3.60 -26.58
N LEU A 248 6.59 -3.82 -26.34
CA LEU A 248 5.73 -4.53 -27.25
C LEU A 248 6.10 -3.99 -28.62
N ALA A 249 6.96 -4.74 -29.33
CA ALA A 249 7.24 -4.51 -30.70
C ALA A 249 5.85 -4.73 -31.21
N LEU A 250 5.20 -3.62 -31.58
CA LEU A 250 3.96 -3.62 -32.32
C LEU A 250 4.16 -4.73 -33.31
N VAL A 251 3.61 -5.91 -33.00
CA VAL A 251 3.52 -7.00 -33.95
C VAL A 251 2.49 -6.39 -34.86
N SER A 252 2.97 -5.62 -35.83
CA SER A 252 2.21 -5.12 -36.95
C SER A 252 1.59 -6.38 -37.49
N THR A 253 0.32 -6.57 -37.13
CA THR A 253 -0.48 -7.66 -37.60
C THR A 253 -0.28 -7.64 -39.11
N PRO A 254 0.16 -8.75 -39.73
CA PRO A 254 0.21 -8.78 -41.17
C PRO A 254 -1.20 -8.41 -41.64
N THR A 255 -1.28 -7.31 -42.37
CA THR A 255 -2.52 -6.89 -43.00
C THR A 255 -2.89 -8.03 -43.93
N ALA A 256 -3.94 -8.77 -43.56
CA ALA A 256 -4.52 -9.80 -44.40
C ALA A 256 -5.13 -9.09 -45.62
N THR A 257 -4.31 -8.83 -46.64
CA THR A 257 -4.78 -8.62 -47.99
C THR A 257 -5.02 -9.99 -48.60
N ASP A 258 -6.12 -10.63 -48.22
CA ASP A 258 -6.71 -11.71 -49.02
C ASP A 258 -7.45 -11.08 -50.20
N THR A 259 -6.72 -10.84 -51.28
CA THR A 259 -7.29 -10.80 -52.63
C THR A 259 -7.79 -12.21 -52.96
N ILE A 260 -9.09 -12.44 -52.80
CA ILE A 260 -9.78 -13.54 -53.47
C ILE A 260 -9.95 -13.11 -54.93
N GLU A 261 -9.06 -13.58 -55.80
CA GLU A 261 -9.26 -13.54 -57.24
C GLU A 261 -10.44 -14.44 -57.61
N ASN A 262 -11.51 -13.84 -58.12
CA ASN A 262 -12.56 -14.55 -58.84
C ASN A 262 -12.02 -14.92 -60.23
N THR A 263 -11.76 -16.19 -60.48
CA THR A 263 -11.63 -16.73 -61.83
C THR A 263 -13.00 -17.19 -62.34
N GLU A 264 -13.32 -16.72 -63.55
CA GLU A 264 -14.48 -17.05 -64.41
C GLU A 264 -14.58 -18.54 -64.77
#